data_AF-A0A954CJN2-F1
#
_entry.id   AF-A0A954CJN2-F1
#
_cell.length_a   1.000
_cell.length_b   1.000
_cell.length_c   1.000
_cell.angle_alpha   90.00
_cell.angle_beta   90.00
_cell.angle_gamma   90.00
#
_symmetry.space_group_name_H-M   'P 1'
#
loop_
_entity.id
_entity.type
_entity.pdbx_description
1 polymer ?
#
loop_
_entity_poly.entity_id
_entity_poly.type
_entity_poly.pdbx_seq_one_letter_code
_entity_poly.pdbx_strand_id
1 'polypeptide(L)' 'MSESHKDIIVVGGGLAGLMAVIRICERGGTVKLVSLVPCKRSHSVCAQGG' A
#
# COMPACT_ATOMS: atom_id res chain seq x y z
N MET A 1 -16.32 11.33 -19.74
CA MET A 1 -15.96 10.92 -18.37
C MET A 1 -14.45 11.12 -18.21
N SER A 2 -13.99 12.28 -17.73
CA SER A 2 -12.56 12.50 -17.49
C SER A 2 -12.21 11.92 -16.12
N GLU A 3 -12.02 10.60 -16.03
CA GLU A 3 -11.45 9.99 -14.84
C GLU A 3 -9.99 10.46 -14.75
N SER A 4 -9.72 11.43 -13.88
CA SER A 4 -8.35 11.80 -13.54
C SER A 4 -7.69 10.59 -12.90
N HIS A 5 -6.93 9.85 -13.71
CA HIS A 5 -6.13 8.72 -13.29
C HIS A 5 -5.06 9.24 -12.32
N LYS A 6 -5.36 9.19 -11.02
CA LYS A 6 -4.47 9.70 -9.99
C LYS A 6 -3.39 8.66 -9.75
N ASP A 7 -2.18 8.97 -10.20
CA ASP A 7 -0.99 8.20 -9.87
C ASP A 7 -0.59 8.51 -8.42
N ILE A 8 -0.67 7.50 -7.56
CA ILE A 8 -0.43 7.63 -6.12
C ILE A 8 0.83 6.86 -5.76
N ILE A 9 1.68 7.45 -4.91
CA ILE A 9 2.86 6.79 -4.37
C ILE A 9 2.60 6.46 -2.91
N VAL A 10 2.79 5.20 -2.53
CA VAL A 10 2.72 4.75 -1.14
C VAL A 10 4.13 4.37 -0.69
N VAL A 11 4.62 5.00 0.38
CA VAL A 11 5.93 4.71 0.95
C VAL A 11 5.75 3.91 2.24
N GLY A 12 6.24 2.67 2.23
CA GLY A 12 6.15 1.71 3.32
C GLY A 12 5.22 0.53 2.98
N GLY A 13 5.79 -0.67 2.87
CA GLY A 13 5.05 -1.91 2.60
C GLY A 13 4.55 -2.65 3.86
N GLY A 14 4.25 -1.94 4.95
CA GLY A 14 3.66 -2.52 6.17
C GLY A 14 2.15 -2.74 6.06
N LEU A 15 1.51 -3.24 7.13
CA LEU A 15 0.05 -3.51 7.15
C LEU A 15 -0.78 -2.31 6.69
N ALA A 16 -0.53 -1.11 7.24
CA ALA A 16 -1.27 0.09 6.88
C ALA A 16 -1.03 0.54 5.43
N GLY A 17 0.22 0.46 4.95
CA GLY A 17 0.57 0.84 3.58
C GLY A 17 -0.06 -0.09 2.56
N LEU A 18 -0.02 -1.40 2.81
CA LEU A 18 -0.69 -2.40 1.96
C LEU A 18 -2.22 -2.22 1.96
N MET A 19 -2.82 -1.92 3.13
CA MET A 19 -4.25 -1.62 3.20
C MET A 19 -4.62 -0.38 2.38
N ALA A 20 -3.79 0.67 2.43
CA ALA A 20 -3.99 1.87 1.62
C ALA A 20 -3.91 1.56 0.12
N VAL A 21 -2.91 0.77 -0.31
CA VAL A 21 -2.78 0.32 -1.71
C VAL A 21 -4.05 -0.38 -2.19
N ILE A 22 -4.58 -1.31 -1.40
CA ILE A 22 -5.82 -2.04 -1.73
C ILE A 22 -6.97 -1.05 -1.94
N ARG A 23 -7.20 -0.14 -0.98
CA ARG A 23 -8.29 0.85 -1.07
C ARG A 23 -8.15 1.81 -2.25
N ILE A 24 -6.94 2.14 -2.65
CA ILE A 24 -6.69 3.01 -3.80
C ILE A 24 -7.01 2.25 -5.09
N CYS A 25 -6.52 1.02 -5.23
CA CYS A 25 -6.79 0.18 -6.40
C CYS A 25 -8.28 -0.13 -6.54
N GLU A 26 -9.00 -0.40 -5.44
CA GLU A 26 -10.46 -0.60 -5.42
C GLU A 26 -11.25 0.61 -5.97
N ARG A 27 -10.67 1.82 -5.87
CA ARG A 27 -11.28 3.07 -6.34
C ARG A 27 -10.80 3.48 -7.75
N GLY A 28 -10.14 2.57 -8.48
CA GLY A 28 -9.62 2.84 -9.83
C GLY A 28 -8.33 3.66 -9.86
N GLY A 29 -7.66 3.85 -8.72
CA GLY A 29 -6.36 4.54 -8.65
C GLY A 29 -5.20 3.60 -8.99
N THR A 30 -4.13 4.16 -9.57
CA THR A 30 -2.89 3.42 -9.82
C THR A 30 -1.85 3.76 -8.75
N VAL A 31 -1.21 2.73 -8.19
CA VAL A 31 -0.27 2.89 -7.08
C VAL A 31 1.13 2.41 -7.45
N LYS A 32 2.13 3.24 -7.15
CA LYS A 32 3.52 2.80 -7.02
C LYS A 32 3.86 2.62 -5.54
N LEU A 33 4.09 1.37 -5.13
CA LEU A 33 4.50 1.03 -3.77
C LEU A 33 6.02 1.00 -3.66
N VAL A 34 6.56 1.78 -2.72
CA VAL A 34 7.99 1.79 -2.38
C VAL A 34 8.16 1.22 -0.97
N SER A 35 9.08 0.27 -0.80
CA SER A 35 9.38 -0.31 0.50
C SER A 35 10.88 -0.54 0.63
N LEU A 36 11.44 -0.21 1.79
CA LEU A 36 12.88 -0.40 2.08
C LEU A 36 13.27 -1.89 2.10
N VAL A 37 12.36 -2.74 2.58
CA VAL A 37 12.50 -4.20 2.64
C VAL A 37 11.32 -4.86 1.93
N PRO A 38 11.42 -6.14 1.52
CA PRO A 38 10.25 -6.88 1.02
C PRO A 38 9.07 -6.75 1.98
N CYS A 39 7.85 -6.50 1.49
CA CYS A 39 6.69 -6.15 2.32
C CYS A 39 6.40 -7.17 3.45
N LYS A 40 6.70 -8.45 3.19
CA LYS A 40 6.58 -9.55 4.16
C LYS A 40 7.58 -9.50 5.33
N ARG A 41 8.58 -8.63 5.27
CA ARG A 41 9.56 -8.36 6.34
C ARG A 41 9.33 -7.02 7.04
N SER A 42 8.14 -6.43 6.87
CA SER A 42 7.77 -5.24 7.64
C SER A 42 7.58 -5.59 9.12
N HIS A 43 7.79 -4.63 10.02
CA HIS A 43 7.64 -4.83 11.48
C HIS A 43 6.24 -5.29 11.89
N SER A 44 5.24 -5.06 11.03
CA SER A 44 3.90 -5.62 11.16
C SER A 44 3.87 -7.14 11.33
N VAL A 45 4.86 -7.88 10.79
CA VAL A 45 4.95 -9.34 10.93
C VAL A 45 5.28 -9.79 12.36
N CYS A 46 5.83 -8.90 13.19
CA CYS A 46 6.23 -9.22 14.56
C CYS A 46 5.05 -9.15 15.55
N ALA A 47 3.83 -8.89 15.10
CA ALA A 47 2.66 -8.90 15.97
C ALA A 47 2.38 -10.35 16.43
N GLN A 48 2.43 -10.58 17.75
CA GLN A 48 2.23 -11.91 18.38
C GLN A 48 1.01 -11.99 19.28
N GLY A 49 0.34 -10.85 19.51
CA GLY A 49 -0.97 -10.83 20.15
C GLY A 49 -1.98 -11.36 19.15
N GLY A 50 -2.75 -10.43 18.55
CA GLY A 50 -3.46 -10.63 17.27
C GLY A 50 -4.25 -11.93 17.15
#